data_AF-A0A941FPU0-F1
#
_entry.id   AF-A0A941FPU0-F1
#
_cell.length_a   1.000
_cell.length_b   1.000
_cell.length_c   1.000
_cell.angle_alpha   90.00
_cell.angle_beta   90.00
_cell.angle_gamma   90.00
#
_symmetry.space_group_name_H-M   'P 1'
#
loop_
_entity.id
_entity.type
_entity.pdbx_description
1 polymer ?
#
loop_
_entity_poly.entity_id
_entity_poly.type
_entity_poly.pdbx_seq_one_letter_code
_entity_poly.pdbx_strand_id
1 'polypeptide(L)' 'MEEKEFALKDIVEMKKPHPCGVNKWRIIRLGMDIRIKCEGCGHSVMLPRREFAKKMKKFCKSMRSDHAFF' A
#
# COMPACT_ATOMS: atom_id res chain seq x y z
N MET A 1 -9.63 8.64 15.19
CA MET A 1 -9.12 8.47 13.82
C MET A 1 -8.67 7.03 13.72
N GLU A 2 -9.44 6.18 13.06
CA GLU A 2 -9.08 4.76 12.90
C GLU A 2 -7.77 4.65 12.13
N GLU A 3 -6.71 4.25 12.82
CA GLU A 3 -5.46 3.84 12.21
C GLU A 3 -5.75 2.53 11.49
N LYS A 4 -6.11 2.62 10.20
CA LYS A 4 -6.16 1.43 9.36
C LYS A 4 -4.75 0.82 9.36
N GLU A 5 -4.62 -0.33 10.03
CA GLU A 5 -3.37 -1.08 10.10
C GLU A 5 -3.06 -1.68 8.73
N PHE A 6 -2.06 -1.12 8.04
CA PHE A 6 -1.47 -1.72 6.84
C PHE A 6 -0.11 -2.30 7.21
N ALA A 7 0.15 -3.51 6.75
CA ALA A 7 1.39 -4.24 6.93
C ALA A 7 2.27 -4.17 5.67
N LEU A 8 3.52 -4.58 5.86
CA LEU A 8 4.51 -4.62 4.80
C LEU A 8 4.08 -5.71 3.80
N LYS A 9 4.21 -5.43 2.49
CA LYS A 9 3.72 -6.26 1.37
C LYS A 9 2.21 -6.22 1.12
N ASP A 10 1.45 -5.40 1.85
CA ASP A 10 0.02 -5.27 1.56
C ASP A 10 -0.26 -4.61 0.21
N ILE A 11 -1.40 -5.00 -0.38
CA ILE A 11 -1.86 -4.45 -1.66
C ILE A 11 -3.02 -3.49 -1.40
N VAL A 12 -2.83 -2.25 -1.84
CA VAL A 12 -3.79 -1.16 -1.72
C VAL A 12 -4.17 -0.64 -3.10
N GLU A 13 -5.36 -0.04 -3.19
CA GLU A 13 -5.83 0.64 -4.38
C GLU A 13 -5.96 2.14 -4.14
N MET A 14 -5.38 2.92 -5.05
CA MET A 14 -5.40 4.38 -4.98
C MET A 14 -6.68 4.95 -5.59
N LYS A 15 -7.11 6.13 -5.12
CA LYS A 15 -8.25 6.85 -5.71
C LYS A 15 -7.95 7.34 -7.12
N LYS A 16 -6.70 7.74 -7.39
CA LYS A 16 -6.28 8.19 -8.72
C LYS A 16 -5.92 6.98 -9.58
N PRO A 17 -6.43 6.91 -10.83
CA PRO A 17 -6.03 5.87 -11.75
C PRO A 17 -4.54 6.05 -12.09
N HIS A 18 -3.82 4.94 -12.12
CA HIS A 18 -2.43 4.89 -12.54
C HIS A 18 -2.36 4.71 -14.07
N PRO A 19 -1.46 5.41 -14.78
CA PRO A 19 -1.39 5.40 -16.25
C PRO A 19 -1.16 4.02 -16.88
N CYS A 20 -0.68 3.02 -16.13
CA CYS A 20 -0.55 1.65 -16.66
C CYS A 20 -1.84 0.83 -16.67
N GLY A 21 -2.97 1.38 -16.22
CA GLY A 21 -4.26 0.68 -16.11
C GLY A 21 -4.40 -0.21 -14.87
N VAL A 22 -3.30 -0.56 -14.20
CA VAL A 22 -3.30 -1.32 -12.95
C VAL A 22 -3.24 -0.36 -11.74
N ASN A 23 -4.35 -0.26 -11.01
CA ASN A 23 -4.47 0.61 -9.82
C ASN A 23 -4.03 -0.05 -8.50
N LYS A 24 -3.34 -1.19 -8.59
CA LYS A 24 -2.86 -1.96 -7.43
C LYS A 24 -1.45 -1.55 -7.08
N TRP A 25 -1.26 -1.22 -5.80
CA TRP A 25 -0.01 -0.77 -5.24
C TRP A 25 0.38 -1.67 -4.08
N ARG A 26 1.58 -2.23 -4.12
CA ARG A 26 2.15 -3.04 -3.06
C ARG A 26 3.01 -2.16 -2.15
N ILE A 27 2.80 -2.23 -0.84
CA ILE A 27 3.64 -1.52 0.13
C ILE A 27 4.96 -2.25 0.28
N ILE A 28 6.07 -1.59 -0.07
CA ILE A 28 7.41 -2.15 0.04
C ILE A 28 8.13 -1.70 1.31
N ARG A 29 7.75 -0.53 1.85
CA ARG A 29 8.35 0.02 3.07
C ARG A 29 7.27 0.73 3.88
N LEU A 30 7.26 0.47 5.18
CA LEU A 30 6.48 1.18 6.18
C LEU A 30 7.44 1.85 7.18
N GLY A 31 7.19 3.11 7.47
CA GLY A 31 8.01 3.95 8.35
C GLY A 31 7.40 5.35 8.43
N MET A 32 8.25 6.39 8.55
CA MET A 32 7.83 7.78 8.41
C MET A 32 7.30 8.06 6.99
N ASP A 33 8.03 7.56 6.00
CA ASP A 33 7.64 7.55 4.59
C ASP A 33 7.26 6.14 4.14
N ILE A 34 6.17 6.05 3.38
CA ILE A 34 5.67 4.80 2.83
C ILE A 34 6.13 4.72 1.38
N ARG A 35 6.87 3.66 1.05
CA ARG A 35 7.22 3.36 -0.34
C ARG A 35 6.25 2.31 -0.87
N ILE A 36 5.62 2.61 -2.00
CA ILE A 36 4.71 1.71 -2.70
C ILE A 36 5.23 1.39 -4.10
N LYS A 37 4.95 0.18 -4.59
CA LYS A 37 5.25 -0.27 -5.95
C LYS A 37 3.95 -0.55 -6.70
N CYS A 38 3.82 -0.06 -7.92
CA CYS A 38 2.76 -0.52 -8.80
C CYS A 38 3.01 -1.97 -9.21
N GLU A 39 2.00 -2.83 -9.07
CA GLU A 39 2.09 -4.25 -9.45
C GLU A 39 2.04 -4.47 -10.96
N GLY A 40 1.54 -3.50 -11.74
CA GLY A 40 1.46 -3.60 -13.20
C GLY A 40 2.75 -3.21 -13.91
N CYS A 41 3.31 -2.04 -13.58
CA CYS A 41 4.49 -1.50 -14.27
C CYS A 41 5.78 -1.53 -13.41
N GLY A 42 5.68 -1.90 -12.13
CA GLY A 42 6.82 -1.90 -11.22
C GLY A 42 7.28 -0.52 -10.74
N HIS A 43 6.60 0.57 -11.10
CA HIS A 43 6.98 1.92 -10.71
C HIS A 43 6.83 2.12 -9.19
N SER A 44 7.85 2.68 -8.53
CA SER A 44 7.85 2.89 -7.09
C SER A 44 7.71 4.37 -6.72
N VAL A 45 6.78 4.69 -5.81
CA VAL A 45 6.54 6.06 -5.33
C VAL A 45 6.76 6.10 -3.82
N MET A 46 7.38 7.18 -3.34
CA MET A 46 7.52 7.47 -1.91
C MET A 46 6.51 8.54 -1.52
N LEU A 47 5.71 8.27 -0.49
CA LEU A 47 4.67 9.17 -0.01
C LEU A 47 4.70 9.23 1.52
N PRO A 48 4.51 10.41 2.13
CA PRO A 48 4.34 10.50 3.57
C PRO A 48 3.03 9.83 4.00
N ARG A 49 3.02 9.24 5.20
CA ARG A 49 1.87 8.46 5.72
C ARG A 49 0.53 9.22 5.66
N ARG A 50 0.54 10.53 5.93
CA ARG A 50 -0.67 11.40 5.89
C ARG A 50 -1.25 11.49 4.48
N GLU A 51 -0.42 11.63 3.45
CA GLU A 51 -0.87 11.68 2.07
C GLU A 51 -1.35 10.33 1.59
N PHE A 52 -0.61 9.27 1.94
CA PHE A 52 -0.98 7.89 1.60
C PHE A 52 -2.38 7.55 2.14
N ALA A 53 -2.65 7.83 3.42
CA ALA A 53 -3.95 7.60 4.03
C ALA A 53 -5.09 8.38 3.34
N LYS A 54 -4.84 9.61 2.86
CA LYS A 54 -5.83 10.40 2.12
C LYS A 54 -6.10 9.87 0.69
N LYS A 55 -5.04 9.40 0.01
CA LYS A 55 -5.09 8.94 -1.39
C LYS A 55 -5.55 7.48 -1.52
N MET A 56 -5.41 6.68 -0.48
CA MET A 56 -5.87 5.30 -0.45
C MET A 56 -7.41 5.24 -0.49
N LYS A 57 -7.97 4.49 -1.45
CA LYS A 57 -9.42 4.30 -1.58
C LYS A 57 -9.88 3.04 -0.85
N LYS A 58 -9.22 1.93 -1.14
CA LYS A 58 -9.62 0.59 -0.69
C LYS A 58 -8.38 -0.23 -0.38
N PHE A 59 -8.44 -0.95 0.73
CA PHE A 59 -7.45 -1.95 1.10
C PHE A 59 -7.87 -3.28 0.44
N CYS A 60 -7.01 -3.88 -0.38
CA CYS A 60 -7.39 -5.01 -1.22
C CYS A 60 -7.04 -6.35 -0.57
N LYS A 61 -5.87 -6.47 0.07
CA LYS A 61 -5.44 -7.73 0.68
C LYS A 61 -4.41 -7.50 1.77
N SER A 62 -4.68 -8.02 2.96
CA SER A 62 -3.65 -8.30 3.95
C SER A 62 -3.15 -9.72 3.73
N MET A 63 -1.86 -9.87 3.42
CA MET A 63 -1.22 -11.18 3.62
C MET A 63 -0.77 -11.22 5.08
N ARG A 64 -1.73 -11.36 6.01
CA ARG A 64 -1.43 -11.84 7.35
C ARG A 64 -0.98 -13.29 7.20
N SER A 65 0.32 -13.48 7.01
CA SER A 65 0.96 -14.72 7.42
C SER A 65 0.97 -14.65 8.94
N ASP A 66 -0.08 -15.21 9.52
CA ASP A 66 -0.15 -15.60 10.92
C ASP A 66 0.98 -16.64 11.12
N HIS A 67 2.22 -16.16 11.28
CA HIS A 67 3.30 -17.01 11.75
C HIS A 67 3.34 -16.88 13.27
N ALA A 68 2.25 -17.32 13.87
CA ALA A 68 2.27 -17.89 15.20
C ALA A 68 3.18 -19.13 15.15
N PHE A 69 4.47 -18.95 15.36
CA PHE A 69 5.35 -20.04 15.78
C PHE A 69 6.47 -19.42 16.62
N PHE A 70 6.23 -19.48 17.93
CA PHE A 70 7.16 -19.75 19.02
C PHE A 70 8.55 -19.08 19.00
#